data_AF-A0A1J3CT52-F1
#
_entry.id   AF-A0A1J3CT52-F1
#
_cell.length_a   1.000
_cell.length_b   1.000
_cell.length_c   1.000
_cell.angle_alpha   90.00
_cell.angle_beta   90.00
_cell.angle_gamma   90.00
#
_symmetry.space_group_name_H-M   'P 1'
#
loop_
_entity.id
_entity.type
_entity.pdbx_description
1 polymer ?
#
loop_
_entity_poly.entity_id
_entity_poly.type
_entity_poly.pdbx_seq_one_letter_code
_entity_poly.pdbx_strand_id
1 'polypeptide(L)'
;LGILSVKDVPGYSALRQSLLCLAPRLASLPEEVKRELEDAHSRYNFGWSHGKEKLESGKLDMLKGSYYANPLQDVPTSNSSEIQRYPWYCGSNIWPKNSLPELEGAFKALGKLMFDVGLMVAYHCDQYVSKGIEQHEMQNLEKILVASRCHKGRLLYYFPAQDSTRQNNDSISSWCGWHTDHGSLTGLTRAIFSRDSVEVPCPDPASGLYIQTRSGQIVKVVFGEDEIAYQIGETTAILSRGYLCATPHCVRAPQGEEAHGLERSTFALFMQPDWDQKLTFPKEVAIHEKVALSNGVLTFGEYTEKLLNIYYDTKP
;
A
#
# COMPACT_ATOMS: atom_id res chain seq x y z
N LEU A 1 -9.76 -12.49 10.16
CA LEU A 1 -9.55 -11.03 10.01
C LEU A 1 -8.72 -10.69 8.78
N GLY A 2 -7.87 -11.59 8.26
CA GLY A 2 -7.06 -11.31 7.07
C GLY A 2 -5.93 -10.30 7.31
N ILE A 3 -5.63 -10.03 8.58
CA ILE A 3 -4.57 -9.17 9.05
C ILE A 3 -3.99 -9.75 10.35
N LEU A 4 -2.69 -9.57 10.57
CA LEU A 4 -1.98 -9.88 11.80
C LEU A 4 -0.97 -8.75 12.10
N SER A 5 -0.43 -8.69 13.31
CA SER A 5 0.73 -7.86 13.63
C SER A 5 1.92 -8.70 14.08
N VAL A 6 3.13 -8.20 13.81
CA VAL A 6 4.40 -8.76 14.26
C VAL A 6 5.04 -7.74 15.20
N LYS A 7 5.35 -8.18 16.41
CA LYS A 7 5.97 -7.39 17.47
C LYS A 7 7.43 -7.80 17.69
N ASP A 8 8.13 -7.06 18.54
CA ASP A 8 9.51 -7.34 18.94
C ASP A 8 10.49 -7.37 17.75
N VAL A 9 10.25 -6.53 16.72
CA VAL A 9 11.06 -6.46 15.49
C VAL A 9 12.28 -5.55 15.74
N PRO A 10 13.52 -6.09 15.71
CA PRO A 10 14.72 -5.31 16.02
C PRO A 10 14.91 -4.12 15.08
N GLY A 11 15.15 -2.93 15.66
CA GLY A 11 15.41 -1.71 14.92
C GLY A 11 14.19 -1.05 14.24
N TYR A 12 13.01 -1.71 14.25
CA TYR A 12 11.81 -1.19 13.57
C TYR A 12 11.41 0.20 14.06
N SER A 13 11.30 0.41 15.38
CA SER A 13 10.84 1.69 15.94
C SER A 13 11.71 2.86 15.49
N ALA A 14 13.03 2.68 15.43
CA ALA A 14 13.95 3.72 14.98
C ALA A 14 13.82 4.01 13.48
N LEU A 15 13.68 2.97 12.66
CA LEU A 15 13.48 3.12 11.21
C LEU A 15 12.12 3.73 10.87
N ARG A 16 11.06 3.35 11.61
CA ARG A 16 9.72 3.93 11.52
C ARG A 16 9.79 5.43 11.75
N GLN A 17 10.38 5.86 12.87
CA GLN A 17 10.53 7.28 13.18
C GLN A 17 11.33 8.01 12.09
N SER A 18 12.47 7.43 11.68
CA SER A 18 13.37 8.03 10.70
C SER A 18 12.69 8.29 9.35
N LEU A 19 11.84 7.39 8.88
CA LEU A 19 11.12 7.59 7.61
C LEU A 19 9.89 8.49 7.77
N LEU A 20 9.03 8.22 8.76
CA LEU A 20 7.72 8.87 8.87
C LEU A 20 7.84 10.38 9.17
N CYS A 21 8.90 10.82 9.86
CA CYS A 21 9.17 12.24 10.07
C CYS A 21 9.61 12.98 8.78
N LEU A 22 9.97 12.27 7.71
CA LEU A 22 10.33 12.88 6.43
C LEU A 22 9.11 13.16 5.54
N ALA A 23 7.97 12.51 5.79
CA ALA A 23 6.75 12.70 5.01
C ALA A 23 6.26 14.17 4.96
N PRO A 24 6.14 14.90 6.10
CA PRO A 24 5.77 16.32 6.06
C PRO A 24 6.82 17.16 5.33
N ARG A 25 8.12 16.90 5.56
CA ARG A 25 9.21 17.64 4.90
C ARG A 25 9.19 17.47 3.38
N LEU A 26 8.89 16.26 2.91
CA LEU A 26 8.70 15.96 1.49
C LEU A 26 7.49 16.71 0.92
N ALA A 27 6.37 16.71 1.63
CA ALA A 27 5.15 17.39 1.20
C ALA A 27 5.30 18.93 1.14
N SER A 28 6.14 19.48 2.01
CA SER A 28 6.49 20.91 2.08
C SER A 28 7.61 21.35 1.14
N LEU A 29 8.19 20.45 0.33
CA LEU A 29 9.14 20.86 -0.70
C LEU A 29 8.49 21.85 -1.69
N PRO A 30 9.28 22.75 -2.32
CA PRO A 30 8.77 23.65 -3.36
C PRO A 30 8.06 22.86 -4.48
N GLU A 31 7.00 23.44 -5.04
CA GLU A 31 6.20 22.78 -6.09
C GLU A 31 7.04 22.40 -7.32
N GLU A 32 8.04 23.21 -7.64
CA GLU A 32 8.98 22.97 -8.73
C GLU A 32 9.78 21.69 -8.49
N VAL A 33 10.24 21.49 -7.26
CA VAL A 33 10.97 20.29 -6.84
C VAL A 33 10.03 19.09 -6.83
N LYS A 34 8.81 19.23 -6.29
CA LYS A 34 7.83 18.13 -6.28
C LYS A 34 7.45 17.69 -7.70
N ARG A 35 7.35 18.63 -8.64
CA ARG A 35 7.08 18.34 -10.07
C ARG A 35 8.20 17.54 -10.73
N GLU A 36 9.47 17.75 -10.35
CA GLU A 36 10.60 16.93 -10.80
C GLU A 36 10.56 15.50 -10.24
N LEU A 37 9.82 15.29 -9.15
CA LEU A 37 9.61 13.99 -8.54
C LEU A 37 8.36 13.29 -9.08
N GLU A 38 7.52 13.91 -9.91
CA GLU A 38 6.34 13.26 -10.47
C GLU A 38 6.70 12.43 -11.71
N ASP A 39 6.07 11.26 -11.87
CA ASP A 39 6.13 10.51 -13.11
C ASP A 39 4.73 10.09 -13.60
N ALA A 40 4.20 10.87 -14.53
CA ALA A 40 2.90 10.57 -15.15
C ALA A 40 2.93 9.29 -16.00
N HIS A 41 4.09 8.88 -16.53
CA HIS A 41 4.19 7.70 -17.40
C HIS A 41 3.90 6.41 -16.63
N SER A 42 4.38 6.29 -15.39
CA SER A 42 4.03 5.21 -14.47
C SER A 42 2.65 5.32 -13.85
N ARG A 43 1.80 6.26 -14.30
CA ARG A 43 0.54 6.62 -13.64
C ARG A 43 0.78 7.04 -12.17
N TYR A 44 1.86 7.78 -11.93
CA TYR A 44 2.28 8.27 -10.61
C TYR A 44 2.58 7.15 -9.59
N ASN A 45 3.03 5.98 -10.07
CA ASN A 45 3.49 4.88 -9.21
C ASN A 45 4.99 4.97 -8.88
N PHE A 46 5.68 6.01 -9.34
CA PHE A 46 7.03 6.36 -8.89
C PHE A 46 7.10 7.85 -8.56
N GLY A 47 7.82 8.15 -7.48
CA GLY A 47 8.01 9.51 -6.99
C GLY A 47 6.74 10.11 -6.36
N TRP A 48 6.58 11.43 -6.48
CA TRP A 48 5.53 12.21 -5.83
C TRP A 48 4.17 12.09 -6.56
N SER A 49 3.10 12.04 -5.78
CA SER A 49 1.71 12.02 -6.23
C SER A 49 0.82 12.76 -5.24
N HIS A 50 0.14 13.81 -5.70
CA HIS A 50 -0.86 14.56 -4.93
C HIS A 50 -1.96 15.06 -5.86
N GLY A 51 -3.23 14.85 -5.50
CA GLY A 51 -4.35 15.32 -6.32
C GLY A 51 -4.50 14.61 -7.67
N LYS A 52 -3.90 13.43 -7.85
CA LYS A 52 -3.95 12.66 -9.11
C LYS A 52 -4.97 11.51 -9.07
N GLU A 53 -5.31 11.03 -7.87
CA GLU A 53 -6.31 9.98 -7.65
C GLU A 53 -7.71 10.60 -7.59
N LYS A 54 -8.70 9.99 -8.27
CA LYS A 54 -10.12 10.37 -8.13
C LYS A 54 -10.74 9.62 -6.96
N LEU A 55 -11.44 10.33 -6.08
CA LEU A 55 -12.32 9.76 -5.07
C LEU A 55 -13.58 9.18 -5.73
N GLU A 56 -14.32 8.33 -5.00
CA GLU A 56 -15.63 7.79 -5.44
C GLU A 56 -16.62 8.89 -5.84
N SER A 57 -16.48 10.09 -5.27
CA SER A 57 -17.27 11.28 -5.60
C SER A 57 -16.91 11.94 -6.93
N GLY A 58 -15.89 11.45 -7.64
CA GLY A 58 -15.34 12.05 -8.87
C GLY A 58 -14.41 13.25 -8.63
N LYS A 59 -14.27 13.73 -7.39
CA LYS A 59 -13.32 14.79 -7.01
C LYS A 59 -11.91 14.25 -6.87
N LEU A 60 -10.90 15.08 -7.13
CA LEU A 60 -9.50 14.73 -6.90
C LEU A 60 -9.22 14.66 -5.39
N ASP A 61 -8.46 13.64 -4.98
CA ASP A 61 -8.02 13.49 -3.59
C ASP A 61 -6.88 14.46 -3.27
N MET A 62 -7.25 15.60 -2.69
CA MET A 62 -6.31 16.64 -2.25
C MET A 62 -5.89 16.47 -0.79
N LEU A 63 -6.47 15.52 -0.05
CA LEU A 63 -6.30 15.37 1.40
C LEU A 63 -4.97 14.71 1.77
N LYS A 64 -4.32 14.03 0.82
CA LYS A 64 -3.09 13.29 1.07
C LYS A 64 -2.08 13.45 -0.07
N GLY A 65 -0.81 13.52 0.31
CA GLY A 65 0.33 13.31 -0.57
C GLY A 65 0.82 11.87 -0.46
N SER A 66 1.32 11.32 -1.55
CA SER A 66 1.93 9.99 -1.59
C SER A 66 3.26 10.06 -2.31
N TYR A 67 4.24 9.32 -1.81
CA TYR A 67 5.52 9.12 -2.47
C TYR A 67 5.81 7.63 -2.63
N TYR A 68 6.10 7.23 -3.86
CA TYR A 68 6.23 5.85 -4.26
C TYR A 68 7.65 5.53 -4.71
N ALA A 69 8.21 4.44 -4.21
CA ALA A 69 9.48 3.90 -4.67
C ALA A 69 9.56 2.41 -4.39
N ASN A 70 10.36 1.68 -5.14
CA ASN A 70 10.72 0.30 -4.81
C ASN A 70 11.85 0.34 -3.76
N PRO A 71 11.63 -0.16 -2.53
CA PRO A 71 12.62 -0.08 -1.46
C PRO A 71 13.78 -1.06 -1.60
N LEU A 72 13.69 -2.04 -2.51
CA LEU A 72 14.68 -3.11 -2.65
C LEU A 72 15.61 -2.88 -3.85
N GLN A 73 15.14 -2.19 -4.88
CA GLN A 73 15.88 -1.96 -6.11
C GLN A 73 15.48 -0.65 -6.77
N ASP A 74 16.46 0.11 -7.28
CA ASP A 74 16.18 1.38 -7.97
C ASP A 74 15.79 1.21 -9.42
N VAL A 75 16.31 0.18 -10.08
CA VAL A 75 16.11 -0.09 -11.51
C VAL A 75 15.64 -1.53 -11.68
N PRO A 76 14.33 -1.77 -11.74
CA PRO A 76 13.77 -3.11 -11.85
C PRO A 76 14.17 -3.85 -13.14
N THR A 77 14.32 -3.12 -14.24
CA THR A 77 14.75 -3.66 -15.53
C THR A 77 15.34 -2.56 -16.41
N SER A 78 16.20 -2.94 -17.35
CA SER A 78 16.69 -2.07 -18.43
C SER A 78 16.06 -2.42 -19.79
N ASN A 79 15.13 -3.37 -19.83
CA ASN A 79 14.47 -3.79 -21.05
C ASN A 79 13.36 -2.80 -21.45
N SER A 80 13.53 -2.13 -22.59
CA SER A 80 12.61 -1.10 -23.06
C SER A 80 11.20 -1.62 -23.32
N SER A 81 11.04 -2.87 -23.75
CA SER A 81 9.70 -3.44 -24.00
C SER A 81 8.93 -3.68 -22.71
N GLU A 82 9.62 -4.12 -21.65
CA GLU A 82 9.03 -4.29 -20.31
C GLU A 82 8.67 -2.94 -19.69
N ILE A 83 9.54 -1.94 -19.83
CA ILE A 83 9.29 -0.57 -19.35
C ILE A 83 8.04 0.00 -20.02
N GLN A 84 7.91 -0.16 -21.34
CA GLN A 84 6.73 0.30 -22.07
C GLN A 84 5.46 -0.47 -21.69
N ARG A 85 5.57 -1.78 -21.42
CA ARG A 85 4.43 -2.64 -21.11
C ARG A 85 3.89 -2.45 -19.70
N TYR A 86 4.78 -2.24 -18.72
CA TYR A 86 4.46 -2.16 -17.29
C TYR A 86 5.14 -0.96 -16.61
N PRO A 87 4.86 0.29 -17.03
CA PRO A 87 5.58 1.47 -16.52
C PRO A 87 5.40 1.71 -15.01
N TRP A 88 4.31 1.21 -14.41
CA TRP A 88 4.07 1.29 -12.95
C TRP A 88 4.96 0.35 -12.10
N TYR A 89 5.57 -0.67 -12.72
CA TYR A 89 6.51 -1.58 -12.04
C TYR A 89 7.95 -1.44 -12.52
N CYS A 90 8.17 -1.14 -13.79
CA CYS A 90 9.49 -1.15 -14.42
C CYS A 90 10.24 0.18 -14.35
N GLY A 91 9.59 1.25 -13.89
CA GLY A 91 10.21 2.58 -13.74
C GLY A 91 11.39 2.59 -12.76
N SER A 92 12.32 3.52 -12.98
CA SER A 92 13.39 3.77 -12.00
C SER A 92 12.88 4.64 -10.86
N ASN A 93 13.41 4.44 -9.65
CA ASN A 93 13.09 5.30 -8.51
C ASN A 93 13.55 6.76 -8.75
N ILE A 94 12.76 7.72 -8.25
CA ILE A 94 12.98 9.15 -8.46
C ILE A 94 13.26 9.83 -7.10
N TRP A 95 14.52 9.81 -6.67
CA TRP A 95 14.92 10.30 -5.35
C TRP A 95 15.17 11.82 -5.32
N PRO A 96 14.72 12.55 -4.27
CA PRO A 96 14.99 13.97 -4.06
C PRO A 96 16.43 14.23 -3.57
N LYS A 97 17.43 13.83 -4.36
CA LYS A 97 18.86 13.78 -3.93
C LYS A 97 19.41 15.11 -3.40
N ASN A 98 18.95 16.23 -3.94
CA ASN A 98 19.45 17.56 -3.56
C ASN A 98 18.57 18.25 -2.50
N SER A 99 17.28 17.93 -2.45
CA SER A 99 16.29 18.63 -1.61
C SER A 99 15.93 17.87 -0.33
N LEU A 100 16.07 16.54 -0.33
CA LEU A 100 15.82 15.67 0.82
C LEU A 100 16.64 14.36 0.72
N PRO A 101 18.00 14.43 0.75
CA PRO A 101 18.89 13.29 0.51
C PRO A 101 18.68 12.09 1.46
N GLU A 102 18.23 12.34 2.69
CA GLU A 102 18.00 11.31 3.70
C GLU A 102 16.81 10.39 3.38
N LEU A 103 15.91 10.80 2.49
CA LEU A 103 14.70 10.04 2.16
C LEU A 103 15.03 8.67 1.60
N GLU A 104 16.00 8.58 0.69
CA GLU A 104 16.37 7.32 0.04
C GLU A 104 16.81 6.27 1.05
N GLY A 105 17.75 6.64 1.94
CA GLY A 105 18.28 5.74 2.95
C GLY A 105 17.20 5.27 3.93
N ALA A 106 16.39 6.20 4.44
CA ALA A 106 15.33 5.87 5.40
C ALA A 106 14.23 4.99 4.76
N PHE A 107 13.85 5.28 3.52
CA PHE A 107 12.81 4.55 2.80
C PHE A 107 13.24 3.12 2.50
N LYS A 108 14.46 2.93 1.99
CA LYS A 108 15.03 1.61 1.70
C LYS A 108 15.24 0.81 2.99
N ALA A 109 15.76 1.42 4.05
CA ALA A 109 16.01 0.72 5.31
C ALA A 109 14.73 0.18 5.94
N LEU A 110 13.69 1.01 6.09
CA LEU A 110 12.41 0.54 6.64
C LEU A 110 11.72 -0.45 5.70
N GLY A 111 11.69 -0.15 4.40
CA GLY A 111 11.07 -1.03 3.41
C GLY A 111 11.73 -2.41 3.33
N LYS A 112 13.07 -2.49 3.42
CA LYS A 112 13.79 -3.77 3.46
C LYS A 112 13.47 -4.56 4.73
N LEU A 113 13.46 -3.92 5.90
CA LEU A 113 13.11 -4.59 7.15
C LEU A 113 11.68 -5.15 7.10
N MET A 114 10.72 -4.34 6.66
CA MET A 114 9.33 -4.79 6.51
C MET A 114 9.19 -5.88 5.44
N PHE A 115 10.02 -5.89 4.40
CA PHE A 115 10.05 -6.96 3.42
C PHE A 115 10.52 -8.27 4.05
N ASP A 116 11.63 -8.26 4.80
CA ASP A 116 12.19 -9.46 5.44
C ASP A 116 11.22 -10.07 6.46
N VAL A 117 10.57 -9.22 7.27
CA VAL A 117 9.53 -9.69 8.19
C VAL A 117 8.32 -10.25 7.44
N GLY A 118 7.94 -9.62 6.32
CA GLY A 118 6.86 -10.08 5.48
C GLY A 118 7.14 -11.43 4.80
N LEU A 119 8.40 -11.74 4.49
CA LEU A 119 8.79 -13.06 3.98
C LEU A 119 8.59 -14.16 5.04
N MET A 120 8.88 -13.87 6.31
CA MET A 120 8.58 -14.82 7.40
C MET A 120 7.07 -15.06 7.53
N VAL A 121 6.25 -14.02 7.37
CA VAL A 121 4.79 -14.16 7.32
C VAL A 121 4.36 -15.01 6.12
N ALA A 122 4.92 -14.74 4.94
CA ALA A 122 4.64 -15.50 3.71
C ALA A 122 5.00 -16.99 3.87
N TYR A 123 6.13 -17.32 4.48
CA TYR A 123 6.52 -18.69 4.81
C TYR A 123 5.44 -19.39 5.65
N HIS A 124 4.93 -18.73 6.70
CA HIS A 124 3.87 -19.31 7.53
C HIS A 124 2.52 -19.41 6.81
N CYS A 125 2.22 -18.48 5.90
CA CYS A 125 1.09 -18.60 4.99
C CYS A 125 1.21 -19.86 4.12
N ASP A 126 2.39 -20.10 3.53
CA ASP A 126 2.66 -21.29 2.73
C ASP A 126 2.47 -22.58 3.54
N GLN A 127 3.01 -22.64 4.77
CA GLN A 127 2.84 -23.78 5.68
C GLN A 127 1.37 -24.04 6.09
N TYR A 128 0.56 -22.99 6.16
CA TYR A 128 -0.87 -23.12 6.44
C TYR A 128 -1.61 -23.69 5.24
N VAL A 129 -1.35 -23.13 4.06
CA VAL A 129 -2.01 -23.52 2.80
C VAL A 129 -1.63 -24.94 2.39
N SER A 130 -0.37 -25.36 2.60
CA SER A 130 0.12 -26.69 2.24
C SER A 130 -0.59 -27.84 2.97
N LYS A 131 -1.35 -27.57 4.03
CA LYS A 131 -2.15 -28.57 4.74
C LYS A 131 -3.46 -28.91 4.03
N GLY A 132 -3.89 -28.05 3.09
CA GLY A 132 -5.18 -28.16 2.41
C GLY A 132 -5.12 -28.24 0.89
N ILE A 133 -3.94 -28.05 0.28
CA ILE A 133 -3.77 -28.11 -1.18
C ILE A 133 -2.76 -29.17 -1.59
N GLU A 134 -2.93 -29.73 -2.78
CA GLU A 134 -1.99 -30.70 -3.32
C GLU A 134 -0.66 -30.04 -3.72
N GLN A 135 0.45 -30.76 -3.56
CA GLN A 135 1.80 -30.25 -3.81
C GLN A 135 1.96 -29.64 -5.21
N HIS A 136 1.32 -30.22 -6.21
CA HIS A 136 1.43 -29.81 -7.61
C HIS A 136 0.66 -28.52 -7.93
N GLU A 137 -0.27 -28.11 -7.06
CA GLU A 137 -1.05 -26.89 -7.17
C GLU A 137 -0.42 -25.73 -6.37
N MET A 138 0.63 -26.02 -5.60
CA MET A 138 1.27 -25.03 -4.72
C MET A 138 2.08 -24.00 -5.48
N GLN A 139 1.70 -22.74 -5.28
CA GLN A 139 2.49 -21.59 -5.68
C GLN A 139 3.01 -20.91 -4.40
N ASN A 140 4.24 -21.25 -4.00
CA ASN A 140 4.82 -20.77 -2.74
C ASN A 140 4.96 -19.25 -2.77
N LEU A 141 4.18 -18.59 -1.93
CA LEU A 141 4.12 -17.14 -1.81
C LEU A 141 5.49 -16.56 -1.48
N GLU A 142 6.21 -17.15 -0.52
CA GLU A 142 7.54 -16.69 -0.11
C GLU A 142 8.49 -16.64 -1.31
N LYS A 143 8.56 -17.72 -2.10
CA LYS A 143 9.46 -17.81 -3.26
C LYS A 143 9.09 -16.82 -4.35
N ILE A 144 7.79 -16.64 -4.59
CA ILE A 144 7.27 -15.66 -5.56
C ILE A 144 7.67 -14.24 -5.15
N LEU A 145 7.56 -13.92 -3.86
CA LEU A 145 7.94 -12.61 -3.34
C LEU A 145 9.45 -12.41 -3.37
N VAL A 146 10.26 -13.40 -3.00
CA VAL A 146 11.74 -13.30 -3.07
C VAL A 146 12.23 -13.02 -4.49
N ALA A 147 11.61 -13.63 -5.50
CA ALA A 147 12.01 -13.44 -6.90
C ALA A 147 11.50 -12.13 -7.51
N SER A 148 10.59 -11.42 -6.85
CA SER A 148 9.84 -10.32 -7.45
C SER A 148 10.61 -9.00 -7.50
N ARG A 149 10.37 -8.29 -8.60
CA ARG A 149 10.87 -6.96 -8.88
C ARG A 149 9.82 -5.85 -8.67
N CYS A 150 8.59 -6.21 -8.32
CA CYS A 150 7.44 -5.30 -8.29
C CYS A 150 7.13 -4.69 -6.91
N HIS A 151 7.95 -4.94 -5.89
CA HIS A 151 7.70 -4.40 -4.56
C HIS A 151 7.61 -2.88 -4.57
N LYS A 152 6.67 -2.34 -3.80
CA LYS A 152 6.38 -0.91 -3.80
C LYS A 152 6.15 -0.41 -2.39
N GLY A 153 6.97 0.54 -1.96
CA GLY A 153 6.70 1.35 -0.79
C GLY A 153 5.84 2.55 -1.17
N ARG A 154 4.96 2.96 -0.26
CA ARG A 154 4.19 4.19 -0.33
C ARG A 154 4.31 4.91 1.00
N LEU A 155 4.98 6.05 1.00
CA LEU A 155 4.98 6.99 2.10
C LEU A 155 3.78 7.93 1.93
N LEU A 156 2.86 7.94 2.90
CA LEU A 156 1.66 8.76 2.88
C LEU A 156 1.77 9.88 3.90
N TYR A 157 1.34 11.06 3.49
CA TYR A 157 1.17 12.22 4.34
C TYR A 157 -0.23 12.78 4.17
N TYR A 158 -1.01 12.78 5.25
CA TYR A 158 -2.33 13.43 5.30
C TYR A 158 -2.14 14.86 5.78
N PHE A 159 -2.56 15.80 4.95
CA PHE A 159 -2.47 17.22 5.24
C PHE A 159 -3.41 17.59 6.39
N PRO A 160 -3.07 18.61 7.19
CA PRO A 160 -3.95 19.08 8.25
C PRO A 160 -5.28 19.56 7.66
N ALA A 161 -6.38 19.13 8.26
CA ALA A 161 -7.71 19.58 7.85
C ALA A 161 -7.81 21.10 8.06
N GLN A 162 -8.06 21.85 6.99
CA GLN A 162 -8.36 23.29 7.05
C GLN A 162 -9.86 23.48 7.35
N ASP A 163 -10.25 24.60 7.97
CA ASP A 163 -11.64 24.91 8.36
C ASP A 163 -12.69 24.73 7.23
N SER A 164 -12.27 24.87 5.97
CA SER A 164 -13.12 24.70 4.77
C SER A 164 -13.38 23.23 4.38
N THR A 165 -12.70 22.28 5.01
CA THR A 165 -12.81 20.83 4.75
C THR A 165 -13.78 20.10 5.69
N ARG A 166 -14.65 20.85 6.41
CA ARG A 166 -15.83 20.32 7.12
C ARG A 166 -16.85 19.73 6.13
N GLN A 167 -16.48 18.71 5.37
CA GLN A 167 -17.46 17.79 4.85
C GLN A 167 -17.91 16.97 6.06
N ASN A 168 -19.20 17.13 6.42
CA ASN A 168 -19.94 16.17 7.23
C ASN A 168 -19.91 14.81 6.51
N ASN A 169 -18.79 14.11 6.60
CA ASN A 169 -18.68 12.77 6.12
C ASN A 169 -18.39 11.91 7.35
N ASP A 170 -19.46 11.63 8.09
CA ASP A 170 -19.51 10.62 9.16
C ASP A 170 -19.23 9.20 8.65
N SER A 171 -18.84 9.07 7.38
CA SER A 171 -18.37 7.83 6.81
C SER A 171 -17.09 7.36 7.49
N ILE A 172 -17.11 6.09 7.87
CA ILE A 172 -15.97 5.34 8.37
C ILE A 172 -14.78 5.29 7.39
N SER A 173 -15.00 5.59 6.10
CA SER A 173 -14.01 5.52 5.02
C SER A 173 -13.44 6.89 4.60
N SER A 174 -13.42 7.86 5.51
CA SER A 174 -13.14 9.28 5.21
C SER A 174 -11.70 9.60 4.76
N TRP A 175 -10.68 8.82 5.15
CA TRP A 175 -9.29 8.99 4.70
C TRP A 175 -8.85 7.96 3.65
N CYS A 176 -9.53 6.83 3.59
CA CYS A 176 -9.35 5.83 2.56
C CYS A 176 -10.64 5.04 2.40
N GLY A 177 -11.13 4.93 1.15
CA GLY A 177 -12.31 4.18 0.76
C GLY A 177 -12.23 2.70 1.13
N TRP A 178 -13.36 2.00 1.08
CA TRP A 178 -13.36 0.54 1.19
C TRP A 178 -12.69 -0.08 -0.03
N HIS A 179 -11.64 -0.86 0.20
CA HIS A 179 -10.92 -1.53 -0.87
C HIS A 179 -10.22 -2.79 -0.37
N THR A 180 -9.73 -3.58 -1.32
CA THR A 180 -8.83 -4.71 -1.11
C THR A 180 -7.52 -4.41 -1.82
N ASP A 181 -6.40 -4.78 -1.21
CA ASP A 181 -5.10 -4.65 -1.86
C ASP A 181 -4.96 -5.76 -2.92
N HIS A 182 -4.62 -5.38 -4.14
CA HIS A 182 -4.49 -6.33 -5.25
C HIS A 182 -3.23 -7.19 -5.17
N GLY A 183 -2.19 -6.71 -4.47
CA GLY A 183 -0.94 -7.42 -4.24
C GLY A 183 -1.08 -8.68 -3.37
N SER A 184 0.04 -9.14 -2.83
CA SER A 184 0.09 -10.36 -2.02
C SER A 184 -0.04 -10.09 -0.53
N LEU A 185 0.85 -9.26 0.01
CA LEU A 185 0.86 -8.86 1.41
C LEU A 185 1.13 -7.35 1.47
N THR A 186 0.41 -6.66 2.36
CA THR A 186 0.67 -5.24 2.63
C THR A 186 1.18 -5.10 4.05
N GLY A 187 2.45 -4.74 4.19
CA GLY A 187 3.03 -4.34 5.46
C GLY A 187 2.64 -2.90 5.79
N LEU A 188 2.13 -2.63 6.99
CA LEU A 188 1.66 -1.32 7.42
C LEU A 188 2.36 -0.92 8.71
N THR A 189 2.89 0.29 8.70
CA THR A 189 3.40 0.94 9.91
C THR A 189 2.27 1.49 10.76
N ARG A 190 2.49 1.55 12.07
CA ARG A 190 1.65 2.41 12.92
C ARG A 190 1.90 3.87 12.55
N ALA A 191 0.83 4.60 12.24
CA ALA A 191 0.93 5.99 11.83
C ALA A 191 1.40 6.91 12.97
N ILE A 192 2.17 7.93 12.62
CA ILE A 192 2.53 9.06 13.50
C ILE A 192 1.55 10.19 13.24
N PHE A 193 1.05 10.79 14.30
CA PHE A 193 0.26 12.01 14.23
C PHE A 193 1.11 13.18 14.72
N SER A 194 1.03 14.32 14.04
CA SER A 194 1.78 15.51 14.44
C SER A 194 0.92 16.77 14.35
N ARG A 195 1.34 17.78 15.10
CA ARG A 195 0.86 19.16 14.99
C ARG A 195 2.07 20.07 15.09
N ASP A 196 2.22 20.98 14.15
CA ASP A 196 3.35 21.92 14.11
C ASP A 196 4.72 21.22 14.21
N SER A 197 4.88 20.09 13.52
CA SER A 197 6.08 19.23 13.55
C SER A 197 6.38 18.54 14.90
N VAL A 198 5.43 18.55 15.85
CA VAL A 198 5.53 17.82 17.13
C VAL A 198 4.62 16.62 17.10
N GLU A 199 5.15 15.44 17.45
CA GLU A 199 4.37 14.21 17.57
C GLU A 199 3.37 14.30 18.72
N VAL A 200 2.12 13.92 18.45
CA VAL A 200 1.00 13.95 19.41
C VAL A 200 0.22 12.63 19.33
N PRO A 201 -0.43 12.20 20.43
CA PRO A 201 -1.34 11.06 20.36
C PRO A 201 -2.53 11.38 19.45
N CYS A 202 -3.12 10.34 18.86
CA CYS A 202 -4.36 10.50 18.10
C CYS A 202 -5.49 10.91 19.06
N PRO A 203 -6.14 12.06 18.86
CA PRO A 203 -7.16 12.56 19.77
C PRO A 203 -8.48 11.79 19.66
N ASP A 204 -8.72 11.13 18.52
CA ASP A 204 -9.94 10.37 18.27
C ASP A 204 -9.67 8.85 18.39
N PRO A 205 -10.16 8.18 19.44
CA PRO A 205 -9.99 6.74 19.60
C PRO A 205 -10.76 5.93 18.54
N ALA A 206 -11.66 6.53 17.76
CA ALA A 206 -12.31 5.89 16.62
C ALA A 206 -11.51 6.05 15.31
N SER A 207 -10.49 6.89 15.25
CA SER A 207 -9.63 6.98 14.07
C SER A 207 -8.77 5.73 13.90
N GLY A 208 -8.56 5.32 12.65
CA GLY A 208 -7.64 4.24 12.31
C GLY A 208 -8.14 3.32 11.21
N LEU A 209 -7.50 2.16 11.12
CA LEU A 209 -7.79 1.12 10.15
C LEU A 209 -9.00 0.30 10.59
N TYR A 210 -9.94 0.11 9.66
CA TYR A 210 -11.09 -0.77 9.82
C TYR A 210 -11.10 -1.84 8.76
N ILE A 211 -11.53 -3.04 9.13
CA ILE A 211 -11.70 -4.18 8.23
C ILE A 211 -13.14 -4.65 8.26
N GLN A 212 -13.62 -5.17 7.14
CA GLN A 212 -14.89 -5.88 7.06
C GLN A 212 -14.62 -7.39 7.08
N THR A 213 -15.08 -8.05 8.13
CA THR A 213 -14.95 -9.50 8.27
C THR A 213 -15.81 -10.25 7.25
N ARG A 214 -15.56 -11.56 7.11
CA ARG A 214 -16.33 -12.44 6.21
C ARG A 214 -17.82 -12.52 6.56
N SER A 215 -18.20 -12.28 7.83
CA SER A 215 -19.60 -12.19 8.27
C SER A 215 -20.21 -10.80 8.07
N GLY A 216 -19.49 -9.87 7.45
CA GLY A 216 -19.93 -8.50 7.21
C GLY A 216 -19.71 -7.55 8.40
N GLN A 217 -19.20 -8.04 9.54
CA GLN A 217 -18.93 -7.18 10.70
C GLN A 217 -17.75 -6.25 10.43
N ILE A 218 -17.89 -4.99 10.85
CA ILE A 218 -16.81 -3.99 10.79
C ILE A 218 -16.03 -4.03 12.10
N VAL A 219 -14.71 -4.18 12.01
CA VAL A 219 -13.81 -4.28 13.16
C VAL A 219 -12.69 -3.27 13.02
N LYS A 220 -12.42 -2.50 14.09
CA LYS A 220 -11.24 -1.64 14.16
C LYS A 220 -10.00 -2.50 14.41
N VAL A 221 -8.98 -2.35 13.58
CA VAL A 221 -7.68 -2.99 13.79
C VAL A 221 -6.88 -2.17 14.79
N VAL A 222 -6.34 -2.83 15.81
CA VAL A 222 -5.49 -2.22 16.83
C VAL A 222 -4.21 -3.04 16.94
N PHE A 223 -3.06 -2.37 16.86
CA PHE A 223 -1.73 -2.95 16.99
C PHE A 223 -0.79 -1.90 17.59
N GLY A 224 0.30 -2.38 18.20
CA GLY A 224 1.27 -1.54 18.91
C GLY A 224 2.05 -0.59 18.00
N GLU A 225 2.64 0.45 18.57
CA GLU A 225 3.46 1.40 17.81
C GLU A 225 4.70 0.71 17.23
N ASP A 226 5.32 -0.15 18.02
CA ASP A 226 6.47 -0.99 17.71
C ASP A 226 6.12 -2.28 16.94
N GLU A 227 4.88 -2.39 16.46
CA GLU A 227 4.42 -3.52 15.65
C GLU A 227 4.28 -3.16 14.17
N ILE A 228 4.48 -4.16 13.31
CA ILE A 228 4.18 -4.08 11.87
C ILE A 228 2.92 -4.92 11.62
N ALA A 229 1.90 -4.32 11.03
CA ALA A 229 0.72 -5.06 10.60
C ALA A 229 0.93 -5.63 9.19
N TYR A 230 0.46 -6.86 8.92
CA TYR A 230 0.45 -7.47 7.59
C TYR A 230 -0.95 -7.87 7.21
N GLN A 231 -1.44 -7.29 6.13
CA GLN A 231 -2.75 -7.59 5.54
C GLN A 231 -2.59 -8.47 4.30
N ILE A 232 -3.51 -9.43 4.14
CA ILE A 232 -3.56 -10.31 2.98
C ILE A 232 -4.24 -9.59 1.83
N GLY A 233 -3.60 -9.63 0.66
CA GLY A 233 -4.14 -9.10 -0.60
C GLY A 233 -4.77 -10.17 -1.49
N GLU A 234 -5.39 -9.71 -2.58
CA GLU A 234 -6.13 -10.51 -3.55
C GLU A 234 -5.25 -11.57 -4.22
N THR A 235 -4.00 -11.23 -4.54
CA THR A 235 -3.10 -12.18 -5.18
C THR A 235 -2.82 -13.37 -4.27
N THR A 236 -2.63 -13.16 -2.96
CA THR A 236 -2.49 -14.27 -2.01
C THR A 236 -3.77 -15.10 -1.92
N ALA A 237 -4.95 -14.47 -2.02
CA ALA A 237 -6.21 -15.21 -2.06
C ALA A 237 -6.33 -16.10 -3.32
N ILE A 238 -5.85 -15.62 -4.47
CA ILE A 238 -5.77 -16.39 -5.71
C ILE A 238 -4.78 -17.55 -5.57
N LEU A 239 -3.53 -17.27 -5.17
CA LEU A 239 -2.46 -18.26 -5.03
C LEU A 239 -2.80 -19.35 -4.00
N SER A 240 -3.49 -18.97 -2.93
CA SER A 240 -3.94 -19.90 -1.88
C SER A 240 -5.28 -20.56 -2.18
N ARG A 241 -5.88 -20.34 -3.35
CA ARG A 241 -7.19 -20.89 -3.72
C ARG A 241 -8.30 -20.63 -2.70
N GLY A 242 -8.27 -19.45 -2.08
CA GLY A 242 -9.27 -19.01 -1.09
C GLY A 242 -9.03 -19.49 0.34
N TYR A 243 -7.99 -20.28 0.63
CA TYR A 243 -7.62 -20.64 2.01
C TYR A 243 -7.26 -19.40 2.84
N LEU A 244 -6.58 -18.45 2.19
CA LEU A 244 -6.36 -17.11 2.69
C LEU A 244 -7.26 -16.17 1.88
N CYS A 245 -7.84 -15.16 2.53
CA CYS A 245 -8.76 -14.25 1.84
C CYS A 245 -8.31 -12.81 2.02
N ALA A 246 -8.28 -12.06 0.93
CA ALA A 246 -8.20 -10.62 0.96
C ALA A 246 -9.38 -10.07 1.76
N THR A 247 -9.11 -9.09 2.61
CA THR A 247 -10.13 -8.51 3.49
C THR A 247 -10.35 -7.05 3.14
N PRO A 248 -11.59 -6.63 2.81
CA PRO A 248 -11.88 -5.23 2.57
C PRO A 248 -11.54 -4.38 3.78
N HIS A 249 -10.95 -3.21 3.54
CA HIS A 249 -10.54 -2.30 4.58
C HIS A 249 -10.67 -0.84 4.17
N CYS A 250 -10.73 0.03 5.17
CA CYS A 250 -10.81 1.48 5.01
C CYS A 250 -10.09 2.19 6.16
N VAL A 251 -9.85 3.49 6.02
CA VAL A 251 -9.24 4.31 7.08
C VAL A 251 -10.18 5.45 7.45
N ARG A 252 -10.49 5.53 8.75
CA ARG A 252 -11.29 6.60 9.33
C ARG A 252 -10.41 7.75 9.80
N ALA A 253 -10.70 8.95 9.31
CA ALA A 253 -10.12 10.19 9.80
C ALA A 253 -10.56 10.49 11.25
N PRO A 254 -9.69 11.10 12.08
CA PRO A 254 -10.06 11.62 13.37
C PRO A 254 -11.09 12.74 13.21
N GLN A 255 -12.09 12.74 14.07
CA GLN A 255 -13.14 13.75 14.13
C GLN A 255 -13.03 14.60 15.40
N GLY A 256 -13.73 15.75 15.42
CA GLY A 256 -13.77 16.67 16.56
C GLY A 256 -12.82 17.87 16.43
N GLU A 257 -12.94 18.84 17.34
CA GLU A 257 -12.13 20.07 17.32
C GLU A 257 -10.64 19.78 17.46
N GLU A 258 -10.27 18.75 18.25
CA GLU A 258 -8.89 18.33 18.44
C GLU A 258 -8.27 17.69 17.19
N ALA A 259 -9.06 17.31 16.18
CA ALA A 259 -8.54 16.85 14.90
C ALA A 259 -8.07 18.03 13.99
N HIS A 260 -8.39 19.28 14.35
CA HIS A 260 -7.95 20.44 13.60
C HIS A 260 -6.42 20.59 13.67
N GLY A 261 -5.81 20.94 12.53
CA GLY A 261 -4.35 21.06 12.41
C GLY A 261 -3.59 19.76 12.62
N LEU A 262 -4.27 18.60 12.60
CA LEU A 262 -3.63 17.31 12.82
C LEU A 262 -3.14 16.72 11.51
N GLU A 263 -1.86 16.41 11.48
CA GLU A 263 -1.16 15.78 10.37
C GLU A 263 -1.03 14.28 10.65
N ARG A 264 -0.92 13.45 9.59
CA ARG A 264 -0.67 12.01 9.77
C ARG A 264 0.30 11.48 8.73
N SER A 265 1.35 10.82 9.21
CA SER A 265 2.33 10.11 8.39
C SER A 265 2.22 8.60 8.58
N THR A 266 2.23 7.84 7.50
CA THR A 266 2.29 6.37 7.54
C THR A 266 3.00 5.83 6.31
N PHE A 267 3.51 4.62 6.41
CA PHE A 267 4.16 3.91 5.34
C PHE A 267 3.52 2.54 5.13
N ALA A 268 3.24 2.23 3.87
CA ALA A 268 2.75 0.94 3.41
C ALA A 268 3.79 0.30 2.49
N LEU A 269 4.05 -0.99 2.67
CA LEU A 269 4.87 -1.81 1.79
C LEU A 269 3.98 -2.83 1.10
N PHE A 270 3.75 -2.65 -0.20
CA PHE A 270 3.09 -3.62 -1.06
C PHE A 270 4.10 -4.67 -1.50
N MET A 271 3.97 -5.87 -0.95
CA MET A 271 4.69 -7.06 -1.38
C MET A 271 3.88 -7.76 -2.45
N GLN A 272 4.46 -7.94 -3.64
CA GLN A 272 3.71 -8.28 -4.85
C GLN A 272 4.55 -9.21 -5.73
N PRO A 273 3.95 -10.09 -6.54
CA PRO A 273 4.70 -10.91 -7.50
C PRO A 273 5.35 -10.11 -8.62
N ASP A 274 6.28 -10.75 -9.35
CA ASP A 274 6.82 -10.16 -10.58
C ASP A 274 5.71 -10.01 -11.64
N TRP A 275 5.85 -9.05 -12.56
CA TRP A 275 4.82 -8.71 -13.54
C TRP A 275 4.50 -9.87 -14.51
N ASP A 276 5.43 -10.80 -14.69
CA ASP A 276 5.27 -12.01 -15.50
C ASP A 276 4.83 -13.25 -14.71
N GLN A 277 4.69 -13.14 -13.38
CA GLN A 277 4.17 -14.23 -12.55
C GLN A 277 2.79 -14.64 -13.02
N LYS A 278 2.64 -15.90 -13.40
CA LYS A 278 1.36 -16.48 -13.79
C LYS A 278 0.48 -16.67 -12.58
N LEU A 279 -0.76 -16.21 -12.68
CA LEU A 279 -1.82 -16.39 -11.71
C LEU A 279 -2.91 -17.27 -12.32
N THR A 280 -3.19 -18.39 -11.66
CA THR A 280 -4.29 -19.28 -12.04
C THR A 280 -5.48 -18.97 -11.15
N PHE A 281 -6.55 -18.43 -11.75
CA PHE A 281 -7.75 -18.00 -11.05
C PHE A 281 -8.66 -19.21 -10.79
N PRO A 282 -8.86 -19.60 -9.52
CA PRO A 282 -9.74 -20.71 -9.19
C PRO A 282 -11.20 -20.27 -9.32
N LYS A 283 -12.11 -21.20 -9.65
CA LYS A 283 -13.54 -20.89 -9.83
C LYS A 283 -14.20 -20.43 -8.52
N GLU A 284 -13.64 -20.88 -7.40
CA GLU A 284 -14.15 -20.70 -6.05
C GLU A 284 -13.81 -19.32 -5.46
N VAL A 285 -12.89 -18.57 -6.08
CA VAL A 285 -12.48 -17.24 -5.62
C VAL A 285 -13.10 -16.20 -6.54
N ALA A 286 -14.27 -15.67 -6.13
CA ALA A 286 -14.91 -14.54 -6.81
C ALA A 286 -14.19 -13.24 -6.44
N ILE A 287 -13.12 -12.91 -7.17
CA ILE A 287 -12.45 -11.61 -7.09
C ILE A 287 -12.82 -10.81 -8.34
N HIS A 288 -13.47 -9.67 -8.14
CA HIS A 288 -13.95 -8.74 -9.19
C HIS A 288 -14.72 -9.43 -10.33
N GLU A 289 -16.04 -9.63 -10.17
CA GLU A 289 -16.94 -10.23 -11.19
C GLU A 289 -16.84 -9.58 -12.60
N LYS A 290 -16.32 -8.35 -12.67
CA LYS A 290 -16.15 -7.56 -13.90
C LYS A 290 -14.84 -7.84 -14.65
N VAL A 291 -13.88 -8.55 -14.06
CA VAL A 291 -12.62 -8.90 -14.72
C VAL A 291 -12.88 -10.12 -15.62
N ALA A 292 -13.07 -9.89 -16.91
CA ALA A 292 -13.18 -10.98 -17.88
C ALA A 292 -11.87 -11.80 -17.89
N LEU A 293 -11.96 -13.05 -17.43
CA LEU A 293 -10.86 -14.02 -17.38
C LEU A 293 -10.91 -14.90 -18.63
N SER A 294 -10.13 -14.56 -19.66
CA SER A 294 -9.92 -15.46 -20.80
C SER A 294 -9.07 -16.64 -20.33
N ASN A 295 -9.69 -17.83 -20.19
CA ASN A 295 -9.07 -19.10 -19.80
C ASN A 295 -8.62 -19.25 -18.33
N GLY A 296 -8.98 -18.31 -17.45
CA GLY A 296 -8.67 -18.41 -16.00
C GLY A 296 -7.19 -18.26 -15.64
N VAL A 297 -6.35 -17.76 -16.56
CA VAL A 297 -4.92 -17.49 -16.30
C VAL A 297 -4.58 -16.09 -16.81
N LEU A 298 -3.92 -15.29 -15.97
CA LEU A 298 -3.33 -13.99 -16.32
C LEU A 298 -1.95 -13.88 -15.70
N THR A 299 -1.07 -13.05 -16.24
CA THR A 299 0.10 -12.61 -15.46
C THR A 299 -0.31 -11.58 -14.41
N PHE A 300 0.48 -11.39 -13.36
CA PHE A 300 0.23 -10.36 -12.36
C PHE A 300 0.21 -8.95 -12.97
N GLY A 301 1.05 -8.70 -13.99
CA GLY A 301 1.05 -7.44 -14.73
C GLY A 301 -0.24 -7.21 -15.51
N GLU A 302 -0.78 -8.23 -16.18
CA GLU A 302 -2.08 -8.16 -16.88
C GLU A 302 -3.24 -7.97 -15.90
N TYR A 303 -3.18 -8.65 -14.74
CA TYR A 303 -4.17 -8.48 -13.68
C TYR A 303 -4.15 -7.05 -13.13
N THR A 304 -2.97 -6.53 -12.80
CA THR A 304 -2.78 -5.16 -12.32
C THR A 304 -3.29 -4.13 -13.34
N GLU A 305 -2.98 -4.29 -14.62
CA GLU A 305 -3.43 -3.38 -15.67
C GLU A 305 -4.96 -3.28 -15.73
N LYS A 306 -5.66 -4.42 -15.67
CA LYS A 306 -7.13 -4.46 -15.65
C LYS A 306 -7.68 -3.66 -14.46
N LEU A 307 -7.08 -3.79 -13.28
CA LEU A 307 -7.48 -3.03 -12.10
C LEU A 307 -7.16 -1.55 -12.23
N LEU A 308 -5.95 -1.19 -12.68
CA LEU A 308 -5.57 0.21 -12.89
C LEU A 308 -6.50 0.90 -13.90
N ASN A 309 -6.97 0.21 -14.94
CA ASN A 309 -7.92 0.79 -15.88
C ASN A 309 -9.29 1.06 -15.23
N ILE A 310 -9.71 0.27 -14.23
CA ILE A 310 -10.92 0.58 -13.46
C ILE A 310 -10.74 1.87 -12.65
N TYR A 311 -9.56 2.08 -12.05
CA TYR A 311 -9.29 3.23 -11.19
C TYR A 311 -8.93 4.52 -11.94
N TYR A 312 -8.21 4.41 -13.07
CA TYR A 312 -7.65 5.55 -13.79
C TYR A 312 -8.35 5.82 -15.14
N ASP A 313 -8.87 4.80 -15.83
CA ASP A 313 -9.58 4.95 -17.11
C ASP A 313 -11.10 5.04 -16.92
N THR A 314 -11.55 6.08 -16.22
CA THR A 314 -12.90 6.61 -16.48
C THR A 314 -12.79 7.52 -17.71
N LYS A 315 -12.87 6.95 -18.92
CA LYS A 315 -13.26 7.79 -20.06
C LYS A 315 -14.65 8.37 -19.76
N PRO A 316 -14.88 9.67 -19.98
CA PRO A 316 -16.22 10.25 -19.91
C PRO A 316 -17.18 9.56 -20.89
#